data_AF-A0A2E0EKB3-F1
#
_entry.id   AF-A0A2E0EKB3-F1
#
_cell.length_a   1.000
_cell.length_b   1.000
_cell.length_c   1.000
_cell.angle_alpha   90.00
_cell.angle_beta   90.00
_cell.angle_gamma   90.00
#
_symmetry.space_group_name_H-M   'P 1'
#
loop_
_entity.id
_entity.type
_entity.pdbx_description
1 polymer ?
#
loop_
_entity_poly.entity_id
_entity_poly.type
_entity_poly.pdbx_seq_one_letter_code
_entity_poly.pdbx_strand_id
1 'polypeptide(L)'
;MNQEKLERISDAIQVQCELFMVHFGELLGIFRGRISQDQMKKIDSVWMIVTKASTPSSIIKDVAPYFLHFREEVESDNAEAMLNFDYSSLIVDGCEKNTASLIVRISNEIKEVYKKGNDNLQAQIKNIVRELVRDCAIYNKLESALKKI
;
A
#
# COMPACT_ATOMS: atom_id res chain seq x y z
N MET A 1 -34.03 -5.27 0.45
CA MET A 1 -33.04 -6.22 1.01
C MET A 1 -31.70 -6.17 0.29
N ASN A 2 -31.63 -6.17 -1.05
CA ASN A 2 -30.35 -6.00 -1.76
C ASN A 2 -29.74 -4.60 -1.62
N GLN A 3 -30.56 -3.54 -1.60
CA GLN A 3 -30.05 -2.16 -1.53
C GLN A 3 -29.37 -1.82 -0.21
N GLU A 4 -29.96 -2.18 0.92
CA GLU A 4 -29.35 -2.00 2.25
C GLU A 4 -28.04 -2.80 2.40
N LYS A 5 -27.95 -3.98 1.77
CA LYS A 5 -26.73 -4.78 1.74
C LYS A 5 -25.64 -4.14 0.87
N LEU A 6 -26.01 -3.56 -0.26
CA LEU A 6 -25.10 -2.79 -1.13
C LEU A 6 -24.52 -1.58 -0.40
N GLU A 7 -25.38 -0.79 0.26
CA GLU A 7 -24.97 0.40 1.02
C GLU A 7 -23.98 0.03 2.13
N ARG A 8 -24.30 -0.99 2.95
CA ARG A 8 -23.38 -1.45 4.01
C ARG A 8 -22.02 -1.90 3.52
N ILE A 9 -21.95 -2.58 2.36
CA ILE A 9 -20.67 -3.02 1.79
C ILE A 9 -19.92 -1.82 1.20
N SER A 10 -20.62 -0.89 0.54
CA SER A 10 -20.03 0.34 0.02
C SER A 10 -19.41 1.18 1.15
N ASP A 11 -20.12 1.35 2.27
CA ASP A 11 -19.62 2.07 3.44
C ASP A 11 -18.39 1.38 4.04
N ALA A 12 -18.44 0.05 4.16
CA ALA A 12 -17.30 -0.75 4.64
C ALA A 12 -16.07 -0.61 3.72
N ILE A 13 -16.28 -0.56 2.39
CA ILE A 13 -15.21 -0.31 1.42
C ILE A 13 -14.61 1.07 1.67
N GLN A 14 -15.43 2.10 1.83
CA GLN A 14 -14.95 3.46 2.06
C GLN A 14 -14.09 3.53 3.34
N VAL A 15 -14.59 3.00 4.46
CA VAL A 15 -13.84 2.95 5.72
C VAL A 15 -12.51 2.22 5.55
N GLN A 16 -12.52 1.09 4.83
CA GLN A 16 -11.30 0.32 4.59
C GLN A 16 -10.28 1.07 3.72
N CYS A 17 -10.75 1.87 2.76
CA CYS A 17 -9.88 2.72 1.96
C CYS A 17 -9.25 3.83 2.82
N GLU A 18 -10.01 4.43 3.73
CA GLU A 18 -9.51 5.47 4.62
C GLU A 18 -8.43 4.91 5.58
N LEU A 19 -8.66 3.74 6.16
CA LEU A 19 -7.67 3.04 7.00
C LEU A 19 -6.37 2.75 6.24
N PHE A 20 -6.49 2.23 5.01
CA PHE A 20 -5.32 2.01 4.15
C PHE A 20 -4.53 3.29 3.93
N MET A 21 -5.19 4.41 3.64
CA MET A 21 -4.51 5.69 3.42
C MET A 21 -3.78 6.20 4.67
N VAL A 22 -4.31 5.92 5.87
CA VAL A 22 -3.63 6.23 7.14
C VAL A 22 -2.34 5.42 7.27
N HIS A 23 -2.41 4.09 7.20
CA HIS A 23 -1.23 3.23 7.31
C HIS A 23 -0.21 3.50 6.20
N PHE A 24 -0.67 3.85 5.00
CA PHE A 24 0.20 4.19 3.88
C PHE A 24 0.92 5.52 4.14
N GLY A 25 0.23 6.50 4.71
CA GLY A 25 0.83 7.75 5.17
C GLY A 25 1.85 7.54 6.30
N GLU A 26 1.59 6.61 7.24
CA GLU A 26 2.54 6.24 8.29
C GLU A 26 3.82 5.61 7.73
N LEU A 27 3.68 4.74 6.72
CA LEU A 27 4.82 4.16 6.00
C LEU A 27 5.68 5.26 5.35
N LEU A 28 5.05 6.22 4.67
CA LEU A 28 5.74 7.39 4.13
C LEU A 28 6.42 8.22 5.23
N GLY A 29 5.78 8.34 6.40
CA GLY A 29 6.31 8.99 7.58
C GLY A 29 7.60 8.35 8.09
N ILE A 30 7.74 7.03 7.97
CA ILE A 30 8.99 6.33 8.32
C ILE A 30 10.16 6.81 7.45
N PHE A 31 9.94 7.06 6.16
CA PHE A 31 11.04 7.47 5.28
C PHE A 31 11.60 8.86 5.63
N ARG A 32 10.79 9.73 6.26
CA ARG A 32 11.21 11.08 6.63
C ARG A 32 12.42 11.04 7.57
N GLY A 33 13.51 11.70 7.15
CA GLY A 33 14.78 11.73 7.87
C GLY A 33 15.61 10.45 7.76
N ARG A 34 15.16 9.45 6.99
CA ARG A 34 15.86 8.16 6.80
C ARG A 34 16.31 7.92 5.35
N ILE A 35 15.78 8.70 4.41
CA ILE A 35 16.23 8.78 3.01
C ILE A 35 16.72 10.19 2.70
N SER A 36 17.39 10.39 1.56
CA SER A 36 17.85 11.73 1.16
C SER A 36 16.68 12.69 0.96
N GLN A 37 16.91 13.99 1.19
CA GLN A 37 15.87 15.01 0.97
C GLN A 37 15.36 15.02 -0.47
N ASP A 38 16.22 14.73 -1.45
CA ASP A 38 15.82 14.69 -2.86
C ASP A 38 14.95 13.46 -3.17
N GLN A 39 15.22 12.30 -2.56
CA GLN A 39 14.33 11.14 -2.66
C GLN A 39 12.97 11.44 -2.02
N MET A 40 12.97 12.01 -0.81
CA MET A 40 11.73 12.35 -0.11
C MET A 40 10.88 13.35 -0.90
N LYS A 41 11.49 14.42 -1.44
CA LYS A 41 10.79 15.40 -2.30
C LYS A 41 10.13 14.75 -3.52
N LYS A 42 10.79 13.76 -4.14
CA LYS A 42 10.21 13.02 -5.27
C LYS A 42 8.99 12.20 -4.84
N ILE A 43 9.06 11.53 -3.69
CA ILE A 43 7.94 10.77 -3.14
C ILE A 43 6.79 11.70 -2.77
N ASP A 44 7.04 12.77 -2.03
CA ASP A 44 6.03 13.74 -1.61
C ASP A 44 5.34 14.39 -2.83
N SER A 45 6.10 14.73 -3.87
CA SER A 45 5.56 15.30 -5.11
C SER A 45 4.61 14.33 -5.80
N VAL A 46 5.02 13.07 -5.99
CA VAL A 46 4.18 12.05 -6.64
C VAL A 46 2.96 11.73 -5.75
N TRP A 47 3.15 11.60 -4.44
CA TRP A 47 2.07 11.36 -3.48
C TRP A 47 1.01 12.46 -3.51
N MET A 48 1.43 13.73 -3.57
CA MET A 48 0.53 14.86 -3.68
C MET A 48 -0.25 14.84 -5.00
N ILE A 49 0.38 14.42 -6.10
CA ILE A 49 -0.32 14.29 -7.39
C ILE A 49 -1.36 13.17 -7.31
N VAL A 50 -0.98 12.00 -6.81
CA VAL A 50 -1.86 10.82 -6.69
C VAL A 50 -3.07 11.14 -5.81
N THR A 51 -2.86 11.71 -4.62
CA THR A 51 -3.95 12.04 -3.69
C THR A 51 -4.86 13.17 -4.14
N LYS A 52 -4.40 14.05 -5.04
CA LYS A 52 -5.24 15.08 -5.67
C LYS A 52 -6.04 14.56 -6.86
N ALA A 53 -5.48 13.61 -7.60
CA ALA A 53 -6.07 13.12 -8.85
C ALA A 53 -6.93 11.87 -8.66
N SER A 54 -6.77 11.15 -7.55
CA SER A 54 -7.38 9.84 -7.32
C SER A 54 -8.15 9.78 -6.02
N THR A 55 -9.19 8.94 -5.98
CA THR A 55 -9.89 8.60 -4.74
C THR A 55 -9.11 7.57 -3.94
N PRO A 56 -9.29 7.48 -2.61
CA PRO A 56 -8.71 6.41 -1.80
C PRO A 56 -8.97 5.01 -2.36
N SER A 57 -10.18 4.77 -2.88
CA SER A 57 -10.56 3.49 -3.50
C SER A 57 -9.76 3.18 -4.77
N SER A 58 -9.51 4.17 -5.62
CA SER A 58 -8.66 3.99 -6.80
C SER A 58 -7.21 3.69 -6.41
N ILE A 59 -6.70 4.36 -5.38
CA ILE A 59 -5.33 4.18 -4.91
C ILE A 59 -5.15 2.77 -4.33
N ILE A 60 -6.01 2.35 -3.39
CA ILE A 60 -5.89 1.00 -2.81
C ILE A 60 -6.08 -0.08 -3.88
N LYS A 61 -6.96 0.12 -4.86
CA LYS A 61 -7.14 -0.83 -5.97
C LYS A 61 -5.86 -1.04 -6.77
N ASP A 62 -5.17 0.04 -7.09
CA ASP A 62 -3.92 0.00 -7.86
C ASP A 62 -2.75 -0.55 -7.03
N VAL A 63 -2.73 -0.28 -5.72
CA VAL A 63 -1.63 -0.66 -4.83
C VAL A 63 -1.82 -2.06 -4.20
N ALA A 64 -3.04 -2.54 -4.04
CA ALA A 64 -3.35 -3.80 -3.36
C ALA A 64 -2.63 -5.03 -3.94
N PRO A 65 -2.51 -5.21 -5.28
CA PRO A 65 -1.75 -6.33 -5.85
C PRO A 65 -0.32 -6.41 -5.32
N TYR A 66 0.28 -5.28 -4.97
CA TYR A 66 1.66 -5.21 -4.51
C TYR A 66 1.84 -5.73 -3.10
N PHE A 67 1.02 -5.26 -2.17
CA PHE A 67 1.08 -5.76 -0.79
C PHE A 67 0.64 -7.21 -0.72
N LEU A 68 -0.40 -7.59 -1.47
CA LEU A 68 -0.90 -8.95 -1.45
C LEU A 68 0.05 -9.97 -2.07
N HIS A 69 0.94 -9.56 -2.97
CA HIS A 69 1.98 -10.45 -3.51
C HIS A 69 2.88 -11.01 -2.42
N PHE A 70 3.21 -10.22 -1.38
CA PHE A 70 4.11 -10.62 -0.30
C PHE A 70 3.39 -11.10 0.95
N ARG A 71 2.11 -11.45 0.81
CA ARG A 71 1.30 -11.77 1.98
C ARG A 71 1.87 -12.95 2.77
N GLU A 72 2.28 -14.00 2.07
CA GLU A 72 2.83 -15.21 2.69
C GLU A 72 4.17 -14.90 3.39
N GLU A 73 5.02 -14.10 2.77
CA GLU A 73 6.31 -13.66 3.29
C GLU A 73 6.17 -12.79 4.54
N VAL A 74 5.18 -11.90 4.53
CA VAL A 74 4.86 -11.02 5.66
C VAL A 74 4.30 -11.83 6.84
N GLU A 75 3.48 -12.84 6.55
CA GLU A 75 2.93 -13.80 7.52
C GLU A 75 4.02 -14.75 8.06
N SER A 76 5.02 -15.10 7.27
CA SER A 76 6.13 -16.00 7.65
C SER A 76 7.39 -15.29 8.17
N ASP A 77 7.33 -13.96 8.36
CA ASP A 77 8.45 -13.10 8.76
C ASP A 77 9.68 -13.13 7.82
N ASN A 78 9.47 -13.46 6.55
CA ASN A 78 10.51 -13.55 5.52
C ASN A 78 10.72 -12.20 4.80
N ALA A 79 11.43 -11.28 5.47
CA ALA A 79 11.72 -9.97 4.89
C ALA A 79 12.64 -10.04 3.65
N GLU A 80 13.46 -11.08 3.51
CA GLU A 80 14.41 -11.22 2.39
C GLU A 80 13.71 -11.34 1.02
N ALA A 81 12.58 -12.03 0.97
CA ALA A 81 11.80 -12.18 -0.25
C ALA A 81 11.24 -10.83 -0.73
N MET A 82 10.76 -9.98 0.20
CA MET A 82 10.41 -8.59 -0.13
C MET A 82 11.63 -7.83 -0.67
N LEU A 83 12.81 -7.98 -0.05
CA LEU A 83 14.04 -7.25 -0.41
C LEU A 83 14.58 -7.56 -1.82
N ASN A 84 14.29 -8.73 -2.38
CA ASN A 84 14.85 -9.15 -3.67
C ASN A 84 13.87 -9.08 -4.85
N PHE A 85 12.62 -8.67 -4.63
CA PHE A 85 11.60 -8.70 -5.67
C PHE A 85 11.65 -7.50 -6.65
N ASP A 86 11.45 -7.73 -7.94
CA ASP A 86 11.29 -6.65 -8.93
C ASP A 86 9.85 -6.12 -8.96
N TYR A 87 9.59 -5.05 -8.22
CA TYR A 87 8.26 -4.43 -8.09
C TYR A 87 7.69 -3.87 -9.39
N SER A 88 8.50 -3.68 -10.44
CA SER A 88 7.97 -3.23 -11.73
C SER A 88 7.02 -4.26 -12.36
N SER A 89 7.19 -5.54 -12.02
CA SER A 89 6.35 -6.65 -12.49
C SER A 89 4.93 -6.66 -11.91
N LEU A 90 4.65 -5.85 -10.88
CA LEU A 90 3.36 -5.79 -10.20
C LEU A 90 2.48 -4.62 -10.67
N ILE A 91 2.97 -3.80 -11.63
CA ILE A 91 2.18 -2.75 -12.26
C ILE A 91 1.11 -3.38 -13.15
N VAL A 92 -0.13 -3.36 -12.66
CA VAL A 92 -1.30 -3.88 -13.38
C VAL A 92 -1.62 -3.02 -14.60
N ASP A 93 -2.15 -3.66 -15.65
CA ASP A 93 -2.61 -2.95 -16.85
C ASP A 93 -3.67 -1.91 -16.49
N GLY A 94 -3.47 -0.67 -16.96
CA GLY A 94 -4.35 0.46 -16.68
C GLY A 94 -4.09 1.19 -15.35
N CYS A 95 -3.05 0.81 -14.59
CA CYS A 95 -2.64 1.58 -13.42
C CYS A 95 -2.25 3.02 -13.81
N GLU A 96 -2.72 3.98 -13.03
CA GLU A 96 -2.41 5.39 -13.30
C GLU A 96 -0.90 5.63 -13.16
N LYS A 97 -0.31 6.37 -14.11
CA LYS A 97 1.16 6.50 -14.25
C LYS A 97 1.85 7.01 -12.98
N ASN A 98 1.25 7.99 -12.30
CA ASN A 98 1.83 8.53 -11.06
C ASN A 98 1.69 7.53 -9.90
N THR A 99 0.60 6.78 -9.86
CA THR A 99 0.38 5.69 -8.90
C THR A 99 1.38 4.56 -9.11
N ALA A 100 1.62 4.12 -10.35
CA ALA A 100 2.68 3.16 -10.67
C ALA A 100 4.08 3.66 -10.26
N SER A 101 4.40 4.93 -10.57
CA SER A 101 5.65 5.58 -10.17
C SER A 101 5.80 5.64 -8.64
N LEU A 102 4.72 5.95 -7.93
CA LEU A 102 4.68 5.99 -6.47
C LEU A 102 5.00 4.62 -5.88
N ILE A 103 4.37 3.57 -6.40
CA ILE A 103 4.52 2.22 -5.89
C ILE A 103 5.95 1.72 -6.07
N VAL A 104 6.54 1.89 -7.26
CA VAL A 104 7.95 1.51 -7.50
C VAL A 104 8.89 2.26 -6.57
N ARG A 105 8.66 3.55 -6.35
CA ARG A 105 9.48 4.37 -5.44
C ARG A 105 9.38 3.89 -4.00
N ILE A 106 8.16 3.79 -3.47
CA ILE A 106 7.92 3.38 -2.09
C ILE A 106 8.53 2.00 -1.86
N SER A 107 8.29 1.06 -2.75
CA SER A 107 8.78 -0.31 -2.59
C SER A 107 10.31 -0.37 -2.56
N ASN A 108 11.00 0.45 -3.37
CA ASN A 108 12.46 0.58 -3.30
C ASN A 108 12.92 1.23 -1.98
N GLU A 109 12.23 2.25 -1.48
CA GLU A 109 12.63 2.91 -0.23
C GLU A 109 12.33 2.05 1.01
N ILE A 110 11.26 1.24 1.03
CA ILE A 110 11.03 0.22 2.08
C ILE A 110 12.29 -0.64 2.22
N LYS A 111 12.82 -1.14 1.09
CA LYS A 111 14.01 -1.99 1.08
C LYS A 111 15.24 -1.28 1.60
N GLU A 112 15.49 -0.07 1.11
CA GLU A 112 16.65 0.72 1.49
C GLU A 112 16.63 1.07 2.98
N VAL A 113 15.48 1.51 3.50
CA VAL A 113 15.33 1.89 4.91
C VAL A 113 15.36 0.66 5.81
N TYR A 114 14.75 -0.46 5.39
CA TYR A 114 14.81 -1.72 6.14
C TYR A 114 16.25 -2.22 6.30
N LYS A 115 17.04 -2.23 5.22
CA LYS A 115 18.45 -2.69 5.24
C LYS A 115 19.35 -1.85 6.15
N LYS A 116 19.10 -0.54 6.25
CA LYS A 116 19.89 0.40 7.05
C LYS A 116 19.37 0.53 8.49
N GLY A 117 18.20 -0.04 8.79
CA GLY A 117 17.52 0.10 10.06
C GLY A 117 18.02 -0.85 11.14
N ASN A 118 17.88 -0.43 12.40
CA ASN A 118 18.01 -1.32 13.55
C ASN A 118 16.75 -2.18 13.74
N ASP A 119 16.80 -3.16 14.64
CA ASP A 119 15.71 -4.12 14.89
C ASP A 119 14.37 -3.44 15.18
N ASN A 120 14.39 -2.31 15.91
CA ASN A 120 13.17 -1.57 16.24
C ASN A 120 12.55 -0.92 15.00
N LEU A 121 13.36 -0.31 14.14
CA LEU A 121 12.89 0.27 12.87
C LEU A 121 12.39 -0.83 11.91
N GLN A 122 13.11 -1.94 11.82
CA GLN A 122 12.69 -3.09 11.02
C GLN A 122 11.34 -3.63 11.51
N ALA A 123 11.14 -3.76 12.82
CA ALA A 123 9.87 -4.16 13.40
C ALA A 123 8.73 -3.17 13.12
N GLN A 124 9.00 -1.86 13.19
CA GLN A 124 8.03 -0.82 12.83
C GLN A 124 7.59 -0.94 11.36
N ILE A 125 8.55 -1.08 10.43
CA ILE A 125 8.26 -1.26 9.00
C ILE A 125 7.44 -2.54 8.78
N LYS A 126 7.83 -3.66 9.40
CA LYS A 126 7.10 -4.93 9.31
C LYS A 126 5.65 -4.79 9.78
N ASN A 127 5.43 -4.12 10.91
CA ASN A 127 4.08 -3.94 11.46
C ASN A 127 3.19 -3.12 10.53
N ILE A 128 3.68 -2.00 10.00
CA ILE A 128 2.90 -1.17 9.06
C ILE A 128 2.64 -1.92 7.75
N VAL A 129 3.63 -2.65 7.23
CA VAL A 129 3.43 -3.49 6.03
C VAL A 129 2.38 -4.58 6.29
N ARG A 130 2.35 -5.20 7.49
CA ARG A 130 1.32 -6.16 7.88
C ARG A 130 -0.08 -5.55 7.86
N GLU A 131 -0.24 -4.35 8.41
CA GLU A 131 -1.53 -3.65 8.37
C GLU A 131 -1.94 -3.31 6.93
N LEU A 132 -1.01 -2.86 6.09
CA LEU A 132 -1.29 -2.60 4.67
C LEU A 132 -1.73 -3.87 3.91
N VAL A 133 -1.06 -5.01 4.14
CA VAL A 133 -1.47 -6.31 3.56
C VAL A 133 -2.88 -6.68 4.02
N ARG A 134 -3.17 -6.49 5.31
CA ARG A 134 -4.48 -6.78 5.90
C ARG A 134 -5.57 -5.90 5.29
N ASP A 135 -5.31 -4.61 5.16
CA ASP A 135 -6.24 -3.65 4.56
C ASP A 135 -6.57 -4.02 3.12
N CYS A 136 -5.55 -4.33 2.32
CA CYS A 136 -5.72 -4.79 0.94
C CYS A 136 -6.53 -6.10 0.86
N ALA A 137 -6.31 -7.03 1.79
CA ALA A 137 -7.04 -8.30 1.84
C ALA A 137 -8.52 -8.10 2.17
N ILE A 138 -8.83 -7.22 3.13
CA ILE A 138 -10.21 -6.87 3.49
C ILE A 138 -10.88 -6.16 2.32
N TYR A 139 -10.23 -5.17 1.71
CA TYR A 139 -10.73 -4.47 0.53
C TYR A 139 -11.10 -5.44 -0.60
N ASN A 140 -10.20 -6.35 -0.97
CA ASN A 140 -10.48 -7.33 -2.03
C ASN A 140 -11.65 -8.26 -1.70
N LYS A 141 -11.81 -8.64 -0.43
CA LYS A 141 -12.95 -9.44 0.03
C LYS A 141 -14.26 -8.67 -0.09
N LEU A 142 -14.27 -7.38 0.28
CA LEU A 142 -15.44 -6.52 0.18
C LEU A 142 -15.83 -6.25 -1.28
N GLU A 143 -14.87 -5.91 -2.14
CA GLU A 143 -15.06 -5.76 -3.59
C GLU A 143 -15.64 -7.04 -4.22
N SER A 144 -15.11 -8.19 -3.84
CA SER A 144 -15.61 -9.49 -4.31
C SER A 144 -17.03 -9.79 -3.82
N ALA A 145 -17.39 -9.31 -2.62
CA ALA A 145 -18.74 -9.45 -2.10
C ALA A 145 -19.73 -8.52 -2.82
N LEU A 146 -19.30 -7.29 -3.13
CA LEU A 146 -20.10 -6.31 -3.87
C LEU A 146 -20.46 -6.82 -5.27
N LYS A 147 -19.49 -7.42 -5.99
CA LYS A 147 -19.70 -7.99 -7.33
C LYS A 147 -20.65 -9.20 -7.38
N LYS A 148 -20.99 -9.78 -6.22
CA LYS A 148 -21.85 -10.97 -6.11
C LYS A 148 -23.30 -10.63 -5.72
N ILE A 149 -23.64 -9.34 -5.56
CA ILE A 149 -24.99 -8.86 -5.24
C ILE A 149 -25.66 -8.40 -6.53
#